data_AF-A0A6C0KBM8-F1
#
_entry.id   AF-A0A6C0KBM8-F1
#
_cell.length_a   1.000
_cell.length_b   1.000
_cell.length_c   1.000
_cell.angle_alpha   90.00
_cell.angle_beta   90.00
_cell.angle_gamma   90.00
#
_symmetry.space_group_name_H-M   'P 1'
#
loop_
_entity.id
_entity.type
_entity.pdbx_description
1 polymer ?
#
loop_
_entity_poly.entity_id
_entity_poly.type
_entity_poly.pdbx_seq_one_letter_code
_entity_poly.pdbx_strand_id
1 'polypeptide(L)'
;MEAGSPNASNAPYSTLFYVGLSALIALAVGITIWNVVIRSKQGFTGMPAMPAMPGMPRMSGSQKKSEGFQGPTNGVSDISCGQESAEAVAIADLFATKKSTTGEGQRDLLEFKVILSKLCCIKHDLVSTAQVVQATMYIPYNTTHDRENPADTVARCFTKSIPPRDLEISFDTWKKRAMVLLSRLCTSYNITDPESARIKNSFDSLWMDVYSIAQGACTPPLKAPAYGSPRDPKPFLPETIEDLGPYKGYY
;
A
#
# COMPACT_ATOMS: atom_id res chain seq x y z
N MET A 1 18.20 -45.55 -68.01
CA MET A 1 17.77 -44.14 -67.95
C MET A 1 17.26 -43.94 -66.53
N GLU A 2 18.21 -43.85 -65.59
CA GLU A 2 18.78 -42.62 -64.99
C GLU A 2 18.03 -42.34 -63.67
N ALA A 3 18.46 -42.77 -62.48
CA ALA A 3 19.72 -42.55 -61.76
C ALA A 3 20.03 -41.05 -61.50
N GLY A 4 19.74 -40.58 -60.29
CA GLY A 4 20.18 -39.28 -59.73
C GLY A 4 19.73 -39.16 -58.27
N SER A 5 20.54 -39.56 -57.30
CA SER A 5 21.62 -38.84 -56.58
C SER A 5 21.13 -38.13 -55.30
N PRO A 6 21.71 -38.39 -54.11
CA PRO A 6 21.28 -37.82 -52.83
C PRO A 6 22.01 -36.50 -52.51
N ASN A 7 21.27 -35.48 -52.05
CA ASN A 7 21.83 -34.21 -51.61
C ASN A 7 22.17 -34.20 -50.11
N ALA A 8 23.48 -34.02 -49.91
CA ALA A 8 24.24 -33.49 -48.79
C ALA A 8 23.53 -32.97 -47.52
N SER A 9 24.02 -33.54 -46.41
CA SER A 9 24.09 -33.06 -45.03
C SER A 9 24.18 -31.54 -44.84
N ASN A 10 23.21 -30.96 -44.11
CA ASN A 10 23.33 -29.67 -43.45
C ASN A 10 23.62 -29.88 -41.96
N ALA A 11 24.77 -29.37 -41.51
CA ALA A 11 25.32 -29.53 -40.17
C ALA A 11 24.63 -28.62 -39.11
N PRO A 12 24.61 -29.04 -37.82
CA PRO A 12 23.89 -28.37 -36.74
C PRO A 12 24.73 -27.26 -36.08
N TYR A 13 24.95 -26.12 -36.76
CA TYR A 13 25.66 -24.97 -36.15
C TYR A 13 24.74 -23.95 -35.48
N SER A 14 23.41 -24.08 -35.58
CA SER A 14 22.47 -23.06 -35.09
C SER A 14 22.21 -23.12 -33.58
N THR A 15 22.25 -24.30 -32.96
CA THR A 15 21.84 -24.47 -31.55
C THR A 15 22.89 -23.99 -30.54
N LEU A 16 24.18 -24.04 -30.88
CA LEU A 16 25.25 -23.60 -29.97
C LEU A 16 25.31 -22.07 -29.79
N PHE A 17 24.88 -21.29 -30.78
CA PHE A 17 24.84 -19.83 -30.66
C PHE A 17 23.76 -19.32 -29.71
N TYR A 18 22.60 -19.98 -29.65
CA TYR A 18 21.49 -19.56 -28.78
C TYR A 18 21.77 -19.80 -27.30
N VAL A 19 22.49 -20.88 -26.96
CA VAL A 19 22.84 -21.18 -25.56
C VAL A 19 23.92 -20.23 -25.03
N GLY A 20 24.88 -19.84 -25.89
CA GLY A 20 25.90 -18.85 -25.50
C GLY A 20 25.33 -17.45 -25.25
N LEU A 21 24.36 -17.01 -26.07
CA LEU A 21 23.77 -15.68 -25.96
C LEU A 21 22.90 -15.52 -24.70
N SER A 22 22.14 -16.55 -24.32
CA SER A 22 21.28 -16.49 -23.14
C SER A 22 22.08 -16.42 -21.82
N ALA A 23 23.22 -17.12 -21.75
CA ALA A 23 24.12 -17.07 -20.60
C ALA A 23 24.75 -15.68 -20.40
N LEU A 24 25.13 -15.00 -21.50
CA LEU A 24 25.69 -13.64 -21.44
C LEU A 24 24.66 -12.61 -20.96
N ILE A 25 23.41 -12.72 -21.41
CA ILE A 25 22.32 -11.83 -20.97
C ILE A 25 22.05 -12.01 -19.47
N ALA A 26 22.02 -13.25 -18.97
CA ALA A 26 21.80 -13.52 -17.55
C ALA A 26 22.89 -12.93 -16.65
N LEU A 27 24.17 -13.03 -17.07
CA LEU A 27 25.29 -12.45 -16.33
C LEU A 27 25.25 -10.91 -16.33
N ALA A 28 24.91 -10.28 -17.46
CA ALA A 28 24.79 -8.83 -17.55
C ALA A 28 23.67 -8.29 -16.62
N VAL A 29 22.51 -8.94 -16.60
CA VAL A 29 21.39 -8.57 -15.71
C VAL A 29 21.80 -8.74 -14.23
N GLY A 30 22.46 -9.85 -13.88
CA GLY A 30 22.93 -10.09 -12.51
C GLY A 30 23.90 -9.01 -12.01
N ILE A 31 24.85 -8.58 -12.84
CA ILE A 31 25.82 -7.52 -12.49
C ILE A 31 25.12 -6.17 -12.28
N THR A 32 24.11 -5.85 -13.09
CA THR A 32 23.37 -4.58 -12.92
C THR A 32 22.56 -4.55 -11.63
N ILE A 33 21.87 -5.64 -11.28
CA ILE A 33 21.09 -5.74 -10.04
C ILE A 33 22.02 -5.65 -8.82
N TRP A 34 23.17 -6.33 -8.84
CA TRP A 34 24.14 -6.31 -7.75
C TRP A 34 24.69 -4.90 -7.48
N ASN A 35 25.01 -4.12 -8.53
CA ASN A 35 25.49 -2.76 -8.38
C ASN A 35 24.44 -1.79 -7.81
N VAL A 36 23.16 -1.96 -8.15
CA VAL A 36 22.06 -1.15 -7.59
C VAL A 36 21.86 -1.45 -6.11
N VAL A 37 21.90 -2.73 -5.71
CA VAL A 37 21.70 -3.14 -4.31
C VAL A 37 22.86 -2.68 -3.41
N ILE A 38 24.11 -2.74 -3.88
CA ILE A 38 25.26 -2.29 -3.08
C ILE A 38 25.29 -0.77 -2.90
N ARG A 39 24.97 0.00 -3.95
CA ARG A 39 24.95 1.48 -3.84
C ARG A 39 23.88 2.00 -2.87
N SER A 40 22.79 1.26 -2.68
CA SER A 40 21.76 1.62 -1.69
C SER A 40 22.25 1.56 -0.24
N LYS A 41 23.26 0.74 0.09
CA LYS A 41 23.68 0.52 1.49
C LYS A 41 24.80 1.44 2.01
N GLN A 42 25.41 2.29 1.18
CA GLN A 42 26.58 3.11 1.59
C GLN A 42 26.29 4.61 1.76
N GLY A 43 25.03 5.03 1.72
CA GLY A 43 24.65 6.46 1.75
C GLY A 43 24.23 7.03 3.10
N PHE A 44 24.76 6.56 4.25
CA PHE A 44 24.42 7.18 5.55
C PHE A 44 25.53 7.01 6.61
N THR A 45 26.67 7.66 6.41
CA THR A 45 27.64 7.89 7.49
C THR A 45 28.19 9.32 7.45
N GLY A 46 27.87 10.09 8.48
CA GLY A 46 28.70 11.20 8.94
C GLY A 46 28.27 12.60 8.52
N MET A 47 27.45 13.26 9.33
CA MET A 47 27.53 14.72 9.46
C MET A 47 28.54 15.05 10.57
N PRO A 48 29.45 16.02 10.35
CA PRO A 48 30.39 16.45 11.38
C PRO A 48 29.69 17.28 12.46
N ALA A 49 30.04 17.00 13.73
CA ALA A 49 29.62 17.79 14.88
C ALA A 49 30.20 19.21 14.79
N MET A 50 29.34 20.23 14.87
CA MET A 50 29.78 21.62 14.97
C MET A 50 30.20 21.96 16.41
N PRO A 51 31.28 22.75 16.61
CA PRO A 51 31.70 23.19 17.93
C PRO A 51 30.77 24.26 18.53
N ALA A 52 30.55 24.16 19.83
CA ALA A 52 29.73 25.07 20.62
C ALA A 52 30.37 26.45 20.77
N MET A 53 29.63 27.52 20.45
CA MET A 53 30.02 28.89 20.79
C MET A 53 29.54 29.26 22.22
N PRO A 54 30.37 29.90 23.04
CA PRO A 54 29.96 30.45 24.32
C PRO A 54 29.53 31.92 24.20
N GLY A 55 28.36 32.25 24.75
CA GLY A 55 28.05 33.61 25.22
C GLY A 55 26.91 34.32 24.49
N MET A 56 25.68 34.16 25.00
CA MET A 56 24.68 35.24 25.02
C MET A 56 23.80 35.14 26.27
N PRO A 57 23.44 36.28 26.91
CA PRO A 57 22.61 36.29 28.10
C PRO A 57 21.12 36.13 27.80
N ARG A 58 20.51 35.32 28.67
CA ARG A 58 19.10 35.18 29.09
C ARG A 58 18.12 36.25 28.56
N MET A 59 17.22 35.84 27.67
CA MET A 59 15.88 36.42 27.58
C MET A 59 14.83 35.40 28.03
N SER A 60 14.07 35.82 29.03
CA SER A 60 12.89 35.17 29.58
C SER A 60 11.76 35.22 28.54
N GLY A 61 11.21 34.06 28.18
CA GLY A 61 10.10 33.96 27.25
C GLY A 61 9.70 32.52 27.01
N SER A 62 8.67 32.07 27.74
CA SER A 62 7.84 30.89 27.48
C SER A 62 8.59 29.59 27.12
N GLN A 63 8.91 28.80 28.16
CA GLN A 63 9.32 27.41 27.99
C GLN A 63 8.19 26.59 27.35
N LYS A 64 8.17 26.47 26.03
CA LYS A 64 7.71 25.23 25.39
C LYS A 64 8.78 24.19 25.72
N LYS A 65 8.55 23.43 26.80
CA LYS A 65 9.23 22.15 26.99
C LYS A 65 8.85 21.29 25.78
N SER A 66 9.76 21.16 24.82
CA SER A 66 9.66 20.09 23.83
C SER A 66 9.95 18.80 24.59
N GLU A 67 8.90 18.15 25.08
CA GLU A 67 9.01 16.76 25.48
C GLU A 67 9.57 15.98 24.30
N GLY A 68 10.66 15.25 24.54
CA GLY A 68 11.40 14.47 23.54
C GLY A 68 10.65 13.22 23.08
N PHE A 69 9.38 13.36 22.72
CA PHE A 69 8.74 12.42 21.82
C PHE A 69 9.17 12.82 20.42
N GLN A 70 10.01 11.97 19.81
CA GLN A 70 10.25 12.01 18.38
C GLN A 70 8.88 11.82 17.72
N GLY A 71 8.22 12.94 17.40
CA GLY A 71 7.05 12.93 16.53
C GLY A 71 7.42 12.21 15.23
N PRO A 72 6.44 11.60 14.55
CA PRO A 72 6.69 10.77 13.38
C PRO A 72 7.62 11.53 12.43
N THR A 73 8.79 10.93 12.20
CA THR A 73 9.75 11.45 11.23
C THR A 73 9.04 11.49 9.90
N ASN A 74 8.74 12.68 9.39
CA ASN A 74 8.35 12.85 8.01
C ASN A 74 9.54 12.34 7.18
N GLY A 75 9.46 11.08 6.76
CA GLY A 75 10.44 10.45 5.88
C GLY A 75 10.46 11.14 4.53
N VAL A 76 11.22 10.56 3.60
CA VAL A 76 11.53 11.09 2.25
C VAL A 76 10.29 11.38 1.37
N SER A 77 9.07 11.09 1.85
CA SER A 77 7.78 11.31 1.18
C SER A 77 6.82 12.13 2.04
N ASP A 78 6.01 13.00 1.44
CA ASP A 78 4.95 13.73 2.17
C ASP A 78 3.74 12.84 2.57
N ILE A 79 3.77 11.58 2.15
CA ILE A 79 2.81 10.54 2.51
C ILE A 79 3.29 9.87 3.80
N SER A 80 2.44 9.90 4.83
CA SER A 80 2.69 9.20 6.09
C SER A 80 2.79 7.70 5.83
N CYS A 81 3.84 7.06 6.38
CA CYS A 81 4.15 5.65 6.14
C CYS A 81 4.40 5.30 4.66
N GLY A 82 4.60 6.28 3.77
CA GLY A 82 4.79 6.03 2.33
C GLY A 82 5.94 5.07 2.01
N GLN A 83 6.95 5.00 2.87
CA GLN A 83 8.11 4.11 2.73
C GLN A 83 7.75 2.61 2.79
N GLU A 84 6.55 2.25 3.26
CA GLU A 84 6.07 0.87 3.32
C GLU A 84 5.60 0.32 1.96
N SER A 85 5.54 1.16 0.94
CA SER A 85 5.17 0.77 -0.43
C SER A 85 5.96 1.57 -1.48
N ALA A 86 6.65 0.84 -2.35
CA ALA A 86 7.32 1.43 -3.50
C ALA A 86 6.31 2.05 -4.48
N GLU A 87 5.12 1.46 -4.60
CA GLU A 87 4.03 1.96 -5.44
C GLU A 87 3.54 3.33 -4.94
N ALA A 88 3.34 3.49 -3.63
CA ALA A 88 2.92 4.76 -3.05
C ALA A 88 3.93 5.88 -3.32
N VAL A 89 5.23 5.58 -3.16
CA VAL A 89 6.31 6.53 -3.46
C VAL A 89 6.34 6.87 -4.95
N ALA A 90 6.28 5.87 -5.84
CA ALA A 90 6.28 6.10 -7.29
C ALA A 90 5.11 6.97 -7.75
N ILE A 91 3.92 6.77 -7.16
CA ILE A 91 2.74 7.59 -7.43
C ILE A 91 2.97 9.02 -6.93
N ALA A 92 3.52 9.21 -5.73
CA ALA A 92 3.79 10.52 -5.15
C ALA A 92 4.81 11.32 -5.98
N ASP A 93 5.89 10.68 -6.40
CA ASP A 93 6.97 11.28 -7.17
C ASP A 93 6.48 11.81 -8.52
N LEU A 94 5.57 11.07 -9.17
CA LEU A 94 4.98 11.50 -10.43
C LEU A 94 4.25 12.85 -10.28
N PHE A 95 3.42 12.99 -9.24
CA PHE A 95 2.70 14.24 -8.99
C PHE A 95 3.59 15.35 -8.42
N ALA A 96 4.73 15.02 -7.81
CA ALA A 96 5.70 16.01 -7.34
C ALA A 96 6.42 16.73 -8.49
N THR A 97 6.63 16.04 -9.62
CA THR A 97 7.32 16.61 -10.80
C THR A 97 6.40 17.46 -11.70
N LYS A 98 5.08 17.31 -11.59
CA LYS A 98 4.10 17.97 -12.45
C LYS A 98 3.35 19.07 -11.68
N LYS A 99 2.86 20.08 -12.41
CA LYS A 99 1.99 21.14 -11.86
C LYS A 99 0.56 20.94 -12.34
N SER A 100 -0.40 21.15 -11.45
CA SER A 100 -1.81 21.15 -11.83
C SER A 100 -2.11 22.31 -12.79
N THR A 101 -2.86 22.05 -13.85
CA THR A 101 -3.41 23.06 -14.76
C THR A 101 -4.75 23.62 -14.28
N THR A 102 -5.38 22.96 -13.31
CA THR A 102 -6.69 23.31 -12.77
C THR A 102 -6.59 23.70 -11.30
N GLY A 103 -7.51 24.55 -10.82
CA GLY A 103 -7.57 24.93 -9.40
C GLY A 103 -7.97 23.78 -8.46
N GLU A 104 -8.69 22.78 -8.97
CA GLU A 104 -9.15 21.63 -8.18
C GLU A 104 -8.07 20.57 -7.96
N GLY A 105 -7.12 20.43 -8.89
CA GLY A 105 -6.15 19.33 -8.89
C GLY A 105 -5.30 19.26 -7.61
N GLN A 106 -4.94 20.39 -7.02
CA GLN A 106 -4.17 20.40 -5.77
C GLN A 106 -4.99 19.86 -4.59
N ARG A 107 -6.28 20.20 -4.52
CA ARG A 107 -7.19 19.71 -3.47
C ARG A 107 -7.42 18.21 -3.61
N ASP A 108 -7.64 17.75 -4.83
CA ASP A 108 -7.79 16.32 -5.12
C ASP A 108 -6.50 15.54 -4.79
N LEU A 109 -5.32 16.14 -5.02
CA LEU A 109 -4.04 15.51 -4.72
C LEU A 109 -3.84 15.36 -3.21
N LEU A 110 -4.22 16.38 -2.43
CA LEU A 110 -4.16 16.31 -0.96
C LEU A 110 -5.08 15.21 -0.43
N GLU A 111 -6.30 15.10 -0.93
CA GLU A 111 -7.22 14.04 -0.53
C GLU A 111 -6.70 12.66 -0.94
N PHE A 112 -6.15 12.53 -2.14
CA PHE A 112 -5.59 11.28 -2.62
C PHE A 112 -4.38 10.84 -1.80
N LYS A 113 -3.51 11.77 -1.39
CA LYS A 113 -2.40 11.52 -0.48
C LYS A 113 -2.87 11.02 0.89
N VAL A 114 -3.99 11.52 1.40
CA VAL A 114 -4.60 10.99 2.64
C VAL A 114 -5.02 9.53 2.46
N ILE A 115 -5.57 9.14 1.30
CA ILE A 115 -5.92 7.74 1.04
C ILE A 115 -4.66 6.86 0.95
N LEU A 116 -3.61 7.32 0.29
CA LEU A 116 -2.33 6.60 0.26
C LEU A 116 -1.76 6.43 1.66
N SER A 117 -1.74 7.49 2.48
CA SER A 117 -1.30 7.44 3.88
C SER A 117 -2.12 6.44 4.71
N LYS A 118 -3.44 6.37 4.51
CA LYS A 118 -4.30 5.38 5.17
C LYS A 118 -3.85 3.96 4.85
N LEU A 119 -3.72 3.62 3.57
CA LEU A 119 -3.33 2.28 3.14
C LEU A 119 -1.93 1.91 3.67
N CYS A 120 -0.96 2.82 3.52
CA CYS A 120 0.40 2.56 3.96
C CYS A 120 0.54 2.46 5.48
N CYS A 121 -0.14 3.31 6.26
CA CYS A 121 -0.07 3.22 7.72
C CYS A 121 -0.86 2.03 8.27
N ILE A 122 -1.96 1.63 7.64
CA ILE A 122 -2.64 0.36 7.98
C ILE A 122 -1.69 -0.81 7.76
N LYS A 123 -0.99 -0.85 6.62
CA LYS A 123 0.02 -1.88 6.36
C LYS A 123 1.12 -1.88 7.43
N HIS A 124 1.65 -0.71 7.77
CA HIS A 124 2.68 -0.56 8.80
C HIS A 124 2.25 -1.20 10.13
N ASP A 125 1.08 -0.80 10.64
CA ASP A 125 0.60 -1.31 11.93
C ASP A 125 0.30 -2.81 11.87
N LEU A 126 -0.31 -3.31 10.78
CA LEU A 126 -0.66 -4.73 10.64
C LEU A 126 0.54 -5.66 10.47
N VAL A 127 1.62 -5.19 9.83
CA VAL A 127 2.87 -5.96 9.65
C VAL A 127 3.77 -5.85 10.89
N SER A 128 3.59 -4.82 11.71
CA SER A 128 4.35 -4.62 12.94
C SER A 128 4.16 -5.78 13.93
N THR A 129 5.27 -6.32 14.43
CA THR A 129 5.26 -7.40 15.43
C THR A 129 4.69 -6.95 16.78
N ALA A 130 4.64 -5.64 17.04
CA ALA A 130 4.13 -5.10 18.29
C ALA A 130 2.60 -5.21 18.40
N GLN A 131 1.88 -5.32 17.27
CA GLN A 131 0.42 -5.30 17.21
C GLN A 131 -0.20 -4.11 17.97
N VAL A 132 0.42 -2.93 17.82
CA VAL A 132 -0.05 -1.69 18.44
C VAL A 132 -0.49 -0.74 17.33
N VAL A 133 -1.64 -0.10 17.53
CA VAL A 133 -2.12 0.99 16.69
C VAL A 133 -1.29 2.23 17.00
N GLN A 134 -0.36 2.57 16.12
CA GLN A 134 0.52 3.73 16.30
C GLN A 134 0.47 4.64 15.07
N ALA A 135 0.75 4.07 13.89
CA ALA A 135 0.87 4.85 12.67
C ALA A 135 -0.49 5.35 12.18
N THR A 136 -1.53 4.54 12.31
CA THR A 136 -2.91 4.91 11.93
C THR A 136 -3.59 5.85 12.92
N MET A 137 -3.11 5.98 14.15
CA MET A 137 -3.74 6.78 15.21
C MET A 137 -3.86 8.27 14.84
N TYR A 138 -2.90 8.79 14.08
CA TYR A 138 -2.83 10.21 13.70
C TYR A 138 -3.40 10.48 12.30
N ILE A 139 -3.94 9.47 11.63
CA ILE A 139 -4.45 9.61 10.27
C ILE A 139 -5.85 10.26 10.31
N PRO A 140 -6.09 11.33 9.52
CA PRO A 140 -7.35 12.02 9.57
C PRO A 140 -8.49 11.17 8.99
N TYR A 141 -9.57 11.05 9.77
CA TYR A 141 -10.89 10.60 9.34
C TYR A 141 -11.66 11.76 8.70
N ASN A 142 -11.17 12.26 7.56
CA ASN A 142 -11.66 13.52 6.98
C ASN A 142 -12.10 13.39 5.51
N THR A 143 -12.16 12.18 4.95
CA THR A 143 -12.76 12.02 3.62
C THR A 143 -14.26 11.77 3.81
N THR A 144 -15.10 12.40 3.00
CA THR A 144 -16.57 12.26 3.03
C THR A 144 -17.05 10.82 2.82
N HIS A 145 -16.15 9.91 2.47
CA HIS A 145 -16.42 8.51 2.17
C HIS A 145 -15.81 7.56 3.20
N ASP A 146 -15.16 8.05 4.25
CA ASP A 146 -14.71 7.16 5.32
C ASP A 146 -15.93 6.59 6.06
N ARG A 147 -15.91 5.27 6.27
CA ARG A 147 -16.94 4.55 7.05
C ARG A 147 -16.50 4.29 8.48
N GLU A 148 -15.20 4.09 8.67
CA GLU A 148 -14.57 3.79 9.95
C GLU A 148 -13.20 4.46 10.02
N ASN A 149 -12.79 4.84 11.23
CA ASN A 149 -11.44 5.36 11.45
C ASN A 149 -10.40 4.26 11.12
N PRO A 150 -9.36 4.55 10.34
CA PRO A 150 -8.26 3.61 10.09
C PRO A 150 -7.70 2.97 11.37
N ALA A 151 -7.57 3.75 12.45
CA ALA A 151 -7.10 3.25 13.75
C ALA A 151 -8.05 2.19 14.34
N ASP A 152 -9.36 2.43 14.26
CA ASP A 152 -10.37 1.49 14.75
C ASP A 152 -10.40 0.20 13.90
N THR A 153 -10.23 0.34 12.57
CA THR A 153 -10.11 -0.81 11.67
C THR A 153 -8.95 -1.71 12.10
N VAL A 154 -7.77 -1.14 12.32
CA VAL A 154 -6.58 -1.89 12.77
C VAL A 154 -6.77 -2.49 14.16
N ALA A 155 -7.34 -1.75 15.11
CA ALA A 155 -7.64 -2.26 16.45
C ALA A 155 -8.60 -3.47 16.41
N ARG A 156 -9.62 -3.41 15.56
CA ARG A 156 -10.58 -4.50 15.37
C ARG A 156 -9.95 -5.70 14.66
N CYS A 157 -8.97 -5.46 13.79
CA CYS A 157 -8.16 -6.54 13.22
C CYS A 157 -7.34 -7.26 14.28
N PHE A 158 -6.65 -6.54 15.19
CA PHE A 158 -5.90 -7.17 16.28
C PHE A 158 -6.78 -7.95 17.24
N THR A 159 -7.99 -7.45 17.53
CA THR A 159 -8.98 -8.15 18.36
C THR A 159 -9.82 -9.18 17.60
N LYS A 160 -9.58 -9.36 16.29
CA LYS A 160 -10.34 -10.29 15.41
C LYS A 160 -11.86 -10.08 15.46
N SER A 161 -12.28 -8.83 15.66
CA SER A 161 -13.67 -8.44 15.88
C SER A 161 -14.31 -7.76 14.65
N ILE A 162 -13.56 -7.51 13.59
CA ILE A 162 -14.09 -6.99 12.33
C ILE A 162 -14.62 -8.14 11.46
N PRO A 163 -15.91 -8.11 11.04
CA PRO A 163 -16.43 -9.05 10.05
C PRO A 163 -15.70 -8.90 8.71
N PRO A 164 -15.44 -10.00 7.96
CA PRO A 164 -14.79 -9.93 6.65
C PRO A 164 -15.50 -9.01 5.65
N ARG A 165 -16.84 -8.98 5.70
CA ARG A 165 -17.67 -8.08 4.89
C ARG A 165 -17.40 -6.60 5.20
N ASP A 166 -17.28 -6.25 6.47
CA ASP A 166 -17.06 -4.85 6.87
C ASP A 166 -15.67 -4.39 6.44
N LEU A 167 -14.66 -5.26 6.58
CA LEU A 167 -13.31 -5.01 6.10
C LEU A 167 -13.29 -4.77 4.59
N GLU A 168 -13.94 -5.64 3.81
CA GLU A 168 -14.09 -5.48 2.36
C GLU A 168 -14.73 -4.13 2.04
N ILE A 169 -15.89 -3.83 2.64
CA ILE A 169 -16.62 -2.58 2.40
C ILE A 169 -15.75 -1.34 2.67
N SER A 170 -14.99 -1.32 3.76
CA SER A 170 -14.11 -0.19 4.10
C SER A 170 -13.00 0.00 3.05
N PHE A 171 -12.28 -1.07 2.70
CA PHE A 171 -11.22 -1.01 1.69
C PHE A 171 -11.74 -0.66 0.30
N ASP A 172 -12.89 -1.21 -0.08
CA ASP A 172 -13.51 -0.99 -1.39
C ASP A 172 -14.00 0.46 -1.54
N THR A 173 -14.41 1.08 -0.43
CA THR A 173 -14.81 2.51 -0.41
C THR A 173 -13.61 3.42 -0.66
N TRP A 174 -12.47 3.16 0.00
CA TRP A 174 -11.22 3.89 -0.25
C TRP A 174 -10.73 3.70 -1.69
N LYS A 175 -10.81 2.47 -2.22
CA LYS A 175 -10.46 2.17 -3.61
C LYS A 175 -11.29 2.97 -4.61
N LYS A 176 -12.61 2.92 -4.47
CA LYS A 176 -13.54 3.64 -5.36
C LYS A 176 -13.27 5.15 -5.34
N ARG A 177 -13.05 5.73 -4.16
CA ARG A 177 -12.73 7.15 -4.04
C ARG A 177 -11.39 7.49 -4.69
N ALA A 178 -10.36 6.70 -4.43
CA ALA A 178 -9.04 6.88 -5.02
C ALA A 178 -9.07 6.80 -6.55
N MET A 179 -9.83 5.87 -7.14
CA MET A 179 -9.95 5.75 -8.60
C MET A 179 -10.61 6.96 -9.26
N VAL A 180 -11.60 7.55 -8.58
CA VAL A 180 -12.23 8.82 -9.02
C VAL A 180 -11.22 9.96 -8.94
N LEU A 181 -10.50 10.09 -7.83
CA LEU A 181 -9.47 11.11 -7.65
C LEU A 181 -8.34 10.96 -8.67
N LEU A 182 -7.85 9.74 -8.91
CA LEU A 182 -6.82 9.47 -9.92
C LEU A 182 -7.27 9.89 -11.31
N SER A 183 -8.53 9.63 -11.68
CA SER A 183 -9.04 10.02 -12.99
C SER A 183 -9.12 11.55 -13.13
N ARG A 184 -9.55 12.26 -12.09
CA ARG A 184 -9.56 13.74 -12.06
C ARG A 184 -8.14 14.31 -12.08
N LEU A 185 -7.23 13.75 -11.30
CA LEU A 185 -5.82 14.13 -11.24
C LEU A 185 -5.11 13.91 -12.57
N CYS A 186 -5.38 12.81 -13.27
CA CYS A 186 -4.78 12.58 -14.59
C CYS A 186 -5.18 13.69 -15.59
N THR A 187 -6.45 14.12 -15.55
CA THR A 187 -6.93 15.27 -16.33
C THR A 187 -6.28 16.57 -15.86
N SER A 188 -6.28 16.85 -14.56
CA SER A 188 -5.75 18.09 -13.97
C SER A 188 -4.25 18.28 -14.13
N TYR A 189 -3.47 17.21 -14.27
CA TYR A 189 -2.01 17.25 -14.42
C TYR A 189 -1.54 16.92 -15.85
N ASN A 190 -2.47 16.87 -16.81
CA ASN A 190 -2.19 16.51 -18.21
C ASN A 190 -1.36 15.23 -18.34
N ILE A 191 -1.73 14.20 -17.58
CA ILE A 191 -1.07 12.89 -17.63
C ILE A 191 -1.54 12.16 -18.89
N THR A 192 -0.60 11.56 -19.62
CA THR A 192 -0.92 10.82 -20.84
C THR A 192 -1.66 9.51 -20.50
N ASP A 193 -2.52 9.02 -21.40
CA ASP A 193 -3.24 7.75 -21.20
C ASP A 193 -2.36 6.55 -20.79
N PRO A 194 -1.18 6.30 -21.40
CA PRO A 194 -0.33 5.20 -20.98
C PRO A 194 0.25 5.40 -19.56
N GLU A 195 0.55 6.64 -19.17
CA GLU A 195 0.97 6.94 -17.79
C GLU A 195 -0.20 6.77 -16.81
N SER A 196 -1.40 7.23 -17.17
CA SER A 196 -2.61 7.09 -16.35
C SER A 196 -2.91 5.62 -16.05
N ALA A 197 -2.82 4.75 -17.05
CA ALA A 197 -3.00 3.31 -16.87
C ALA A 197 -1.96 2.71 -15.91
N ARG A 198 -0.68 3.12 -16.04
CA ARG A 198 0.39 2.66 -15.14
C ARG A 198 0.12 3.06 -13.70
N ILE A 199 -0.28 4.30 -13.44
CA ILE A 199 -0.56 4.80 -12.09
C ILE A 199 -1.75 4.06 -11.47
N LYS A 200 -2.82 3.87 -12.24
CA LYS A 200 -4.00 3.12 -11.78
C LYS A 200 -3.63 1.68 -11.42
N ASN A 201 -2.80 1.03 -12.23
CA ASN A 201 -2.31 -0.31 -11.94
C ASN A 201 -1.40 -0.33 -10.69
N SER A 202 -0.50 0.64 -10.53
CA SER A 202 0.33 0.76 -9.31
C SER A 202 -0.53 0.96 -8.06
N PHE A 203 -1.59 1.77 -8.14
CA PHE A 203 -2.52 1.96 -7.05
C PHE A 203 -3.31 0.68 -6.75
N ASP A 204 -3.78 -0.03 -7.77
CA ASP A 204 -4.46 -1.31 -7.59
C ASP A 204 -3.56 -2.36 -6.94
N SER A 205 -2.28 -2.44 -7.33
CA SER A 205 -1.29 -3.31 -6.70
C SER A 205 -1.08 -2.96 -5.22
N LEU A 206 -0.92 -1.68 -4.89
CA LEU A 206 -0.85 -1.21 -3.50
C LEU A 206 -2.09 -1.64 -2.72
N TRP A 207 -3.28 -1.36 -3.26
CA TRP A 207 -4.53 -1.70 -2.59
C TRP A 207 -4.66 -3.21 -2.34
N MET A 208 -4.36 -4.03 -3.35
CA MET A 208 -4.40 -5.50 -3.25
C MET A 208 -3.43 -6.01 -2.18
N ASP A 209 -2.20 -5.46 -2.13
CA ASP A 209 -1.19 -5.82 -1.13
C ASP A 209 -1.70 -5.55 0.29
N VAL A 210 -2.12 -4.30 0.58
CA VAL A 210 -2.62 -3.94 1.91
C VAL A 210 -3.88 -4.74 2.27
N TYR A 211 -4.80 -4.93 1.32
CA TYR A 211 -6.02 -5.67 1.56
C TYR A 211 -5.74 -7.15 1.86
N SER A 212 -4.80 -7.78 1.16
CA SER A 212 -4.41 -9.17 1.43
C SER A 212 -3.78 -9.35 2.81
N ILE A 213 -2.93 -8.41 3.23
CA ILE A 213 -2.36 -8.34 4.58
C ILE A 213 -3.46 -8.19 5.61
N ALA A 214 -4.41 -7.28 5.38
CA ALA A 214 -5.55 -7.08 6.26
C ALA A 214 -6.42 -8.34 6.34
N GLN A 215 -6.75 -9.00 5.23
CA GLN A 215 -7.50 -10.26 5.28
C GLN A 215 -6.81 -11.31 6.15
N GLY A 216 -5.49 -11.47 6.03
CA GLY A 216 -4.73 -12.39 6.89
C GLY A 216 -4.68 -11.96 8.36
N ALA A 217 -4.51 -10.66 8.60
CA ALA A 217 -4.35 -10.10 9.94
C ALA A 217 -5.68 -9.93 10.70
N CYS A 218 -6.80 -9.74 10.01
CA CYS A 218 -8.11 -9.47 10.62
C CYS A 218 -8.97 -10.73 10.75
N THR A 219 -8.82 -11.69 9.83
CA THR A 219 -9.62 -12.92 9.86
C THR A 219 -9.14 -13.83 11.00
N PRO A 220 -10.01 -14.32 11.87
CA PRO A 220 -9.63 -15.34 12.84
C PRO A 220 -9.22 -16.61 12.09
N PRO A 221 -8.24 -17.40 12.60
CA PRO A 221 -8.04 -18.75 12.08
C PRO A 221 -9.39 -19.49 12.13
N LEU A 222 -9.66 -20.32 11.11
CA LEU A 222 -10.84 -21.21 11.07
C LEU A 222 -11.10 -21.72 12.48
N LYS A 223 -12.24 -21.33 13.07
CA LYS A 223 -12.58 -21.73 14.44
C LYS A 223 -12.30 -23.22 14.56
N ALA A 224 -11.51 -23.62 15.55
CA ALA A 224 -11.50 -25.01 16.01
C ALA A 224 -12.97 -25.47 16.13
N PRO A 225 -13.29 -26.73 15.78
CA PRO A 225 -14.67 -27.20 15.72
C PRO A 225 -15.43 -26.73 16.95
N ALA A 226 -16.64 -26.21 16.75
CA ALA A 226 -17.45 -25.52 17.75
C ALA A 226 -17.56 -26.31 19.07
N TYR A 227 -16.58 -26.18 19.94
CA TYR A 227 -16.67 -26.63 21.32
C TYR A 227 -17.40 -25.52 22.03
N GLY A 228 -18.66 -25.79 22.38
CA GLY A 228 -19.64 -24.83 22.87
C GLY A 228 -19.15 -24.05 24.07
N SER A 229 -18.42 -22.97 23.80
CA SER A 229 -18.06 -21.97 24.79
C SER A 229 -19.36 -21.46 25.40
N PRO A 230 -19.51 -21.47 26.74
CA PRO A 230 -20.69 -20.89 27.40
C PRO A 230 -20.94 -19.41 27.07
N ARG A 231 -19.97 -18.74 26.43
CA ARG A 231 -20.03 -17.35 26.01
C ARG A 231 -20.17 -17.14 24.50
N ASP A 232 -20.22 -18.20 23.69
CA ASP A 232 -20.58 -18.05 22.28
C ASP A 232 -22.10 -17.79 22.21
N PRO A 233 -22.55 -16.58 21.79
CA PRO A 233 -23.96 -16.34 21.56
C PRO A 233 -24.39 -17.27 20.42
N LYS A 234 -25.08 -18.35 20.78
CA LYS A 234 -25.71 -19.20 19.78
C LYS A 234 -26.74 -18.32 19.06
N PRO A 235 -26.78 -18.30 17.71
CA PRO A 235 -27.92 -17.72 17.03
C PRO A 235 -29.16 -18.42 17.60
N PHE A 236 -30.00 -17.64 18.27
CA PHE A 236 -31.29 -18.11 18.72
C PHE A 236 -32.12 -18.30 17.46
N LEU A 237 -32.12 -19.52 16.93
CA LEU A 237 -33.18 -19.94 16.03
C LEU A 237 -34.40 -20.16 16.93
N PRO A 238 -35.46 -19.34 16.82
CA PRO A 238 -36.72 -19.70 17.46
C PRO A 238 -37.12 -21.09 16.95
N GLU A 239 -37.64 -21.93 17.85
CA GLU A 239 -38.34 -23.14 17.43
C GLU A 239 -39.34 -22.75 16.36
N THR A 240 -39.34 -23.53 15.27
CA THR A 240 -40.15 -23.37 14.06
C THR A 240 -41.36 -22.49 14.30
N ILE A 241 -41.27 -21.23 13.86
CA ILE A 241 -42.42 -20.33 13.87
C ILE A 241 -43.39 -20.93 12.84
N GLU A 242 -44.37 -21.72 13.32
CA GLU A 242 -45.40 -22.37 12.49
C GLU A 242 -46.23 -21.35 11.69
N ASP A 243 -46.18 -20.08 12.07
CA ASP A 243 -46.93 -18.97 11.47
C ASP A 243 -46.07 -17.99 10.63
N LEU A 244 -44.98 -18.45 10.01
CA LEU A 244 -44.34 -17.66 8.93
C LEU A 244 -45.20 -17.74 7.66
N GLY A 245 -46.20 -16.86 7.59
CA GLY A 245 -46.93 -16.61 6.35
C GLY A 245 -45.99 -16.20 5.21
N PRO A 246 -46.34 -16.48 3.95
CA PRO A 246 -45.48 -16.15 2.81
C PRO A 246 -45.20 -14.64 2.80
N TYR A 247 -43.93 -14.27 2.60
CA TYR A 247 -43.51 -12.87 2.46
C TYR A 247 -44.24 -12.23 1.27
N LYS A 248 -45.17 -11.32 1.54
CA LYS A 248 -45.98 -10.62 0.52
C LYS A 248 -45.32 -9.37 -0.06
N GLY A 249 -44.04 -9.11 0.24
CA GLY A 249 -43.37 -7.88 -0.19
C GLY A 249 -43.75 -6.66 0.66
N TYR A 250 -42.98 -5.59 0.52
CA TYR A 250 -43.42 -4.26 0.97
C TYR A 250 -44.31 -3.68 -0.13
N TYR A 251 -45.60 -3.56 0.20
CA TYR A 251 -46.75 -3.15 -0.64
C TYR A 251 -47.33 -4.25 -1.53
#